data_AF-Q9KZ80-F1
#
_entry.id   AF-Q9KZ80-F1
#
_cell.length_a   1.000
_cell.length_b   1.000
_cell.length_c   1.000
_cell.angle_alpha   90.00
_cell.angle_beta   90.00
_cell.angle_gamma   90.00
#
_symmetry.space_group_name_H-M   'P 1'
#
loop_
_entity.id
_entity.type
_entity.pdbx_description
1 polymer ?
#
loop_
_entity_poly.entity_id
_entity_poly.type
_entity_poly.pdbx_seq_one_letter_code
_entity_poly.pdbx_strand_id
1 'polypeptide(L)'
;MATRWSLTIDCANPASLAAFWALALGYAEKPAPPGFGSWAEWFAHHEVPEDEWDDGAYLSDPDGAGPDLSFLKVPEPKAVKNRLHLDVRVGGGRETPWEVRWPRVVEAVERLTAAGATVVREEGLRGRPDHVVMADPEGNEFCLV
;
A
#
# COMPACT_ATOMS: atom_id res chain seq x y z
N MET A 1 -2.78 -25.73 5.40
CA MET A 1 -3.09 -24.34 5.04
C MET A 1 -1.78 -23.57 4.99
N ALA A 2 -1.67 -22.57 4.11
CA ALA A 2 -0.53 -21.65 4.16
C ALA A 2 -0.59 -20.80 5.44
N THR A 3 0.58 -20.43 5.97
CA THR A 3 0.69 -19.55 7.13
C THR A 3 0.28 -18.12 6.74
N ARG A 4 -0.58 -17.49 7.54
CA ARG A 4 -0.91 -16.07 7.37
C ARG A 4 0.28 -15.20 7.75
N TRP A 5 0.44 -14.07 7.07
CA TRP A 5 1.51 -13.11 7.30
C TRP A 5 0.97 -11.70 7.07
N SER A 6 1.71 -10.70 7.55
CA SER A 6 1.44 -9.27 7.35
C SER A 6 2.71 -8.55 6.91
N LEU A 7 2.55 -7.36 6.36
CA LEU A 7 3.65 -6.48 6.00
C LEU A 7 3.54 -5.16 6.75
N THR A 8 4.68 -4.63 7.20
CA THR A 8 4.78 -3.31 7.81
C THR A 8 5.63 -2.40 6.94
N ILE A 9 5.16 -1.17 6.74
CA ILE A 9 5.83 -0.12 5.98
C ILE A 9 6.09 1.04 6.95
N ASP A 10 7.36 1.36 7.14
CA ASP A 10 7.77 2.50 7.94
C ASP A 10 7.53 3.80 7.15
N CYS A 11 7.07 4.84 7.85
CA CYS A 11 6.63 6.08 7.23
C CYS A 11 6.69 7.28 8.20
N ALA A 12 6.53 8.49 7.69
CA ALA A 12 6.39 9.71 8.48
C ALA A 12 4.93 10.03 8.81
N ASN A 13 3.97 9.62 7.97
CA ASN A 13 2.54 9.88 8.13
C ASN A 13 1.70 8.62 7.85
N PRO A 14 1.45 7.79 8.88
CA PRO A 14 0.70 6.54 8.73
C PRO A 14 -0.68 6.69 8.10
N ALA A 15 -1.46 7.69 8.52
CA ALA A 15 -2.82 7.89 8.01
C ALA A 15 -2.85 8.23 6.52
N SER A 16 -1.94 9.10 6.05
CA SER A 16 -1.87 9.48 4.64
C SER A 16 -1.43 8.29 3.77
N LEU A 17 -0.44 7.52 4.25
CA LEU A 17 0.07 6.37 3.52
C LEU A 17 -0.96 5.22 3.47
N ALA A 18 -1.66 4.98 4.58
CA ALA A 18 -2.75 4.02 4.62
C ALA A 18 -3.90 4.40 3.66
N ALA A 19 -4.30 5.68 3.60
CA ALA A 19 -5.33 6.12 2.66
C ALA A 19 -4.92 5.89 1.20
N PHE A 20 -3.66 6.16 0.86
CA PHE A 20 -3.11 5.87 -0.47
C PHE A 20 -3.15 4.37 -0.80
N TRP A 21 -2.66 3.52 0.09
CA TRP A 21 -2.60 2.08 -0.13
C TRP A 21 -3.98 1.40 -0.10
N ALA A 22 -4.93 1.93 0.68
CA ALA A 22 -6.34 1.52 0.64
C ALA A 22 -6.93 1.75 -0.76
N LEU A 23 -6.70 2.92 -1.36
CA LEU A 23 -7.11 3.22 -2.74
C LEU A 23 -6.41 2.31 -3.76
N ALA A 24 -5.10 2.08 -3.59
CA ALA A 24 -4.31 1.31 -4.54
C ALA A 24 -4.70 -0.18 -4.59
N LEU A 25 -5.05 -0.76 -3.44
CA LEU A 25 -5.31 -2.19 -3.29
C LEU A 25 -6.79 -2.53 -3.15
N GLY A 26 -7.67 -1.54 -2.96
CA GLY A 26 -9.07 -1.78 -2.57
C GLY A 26 -9.20 -2.29 -1.14
N TYR A 27 -8.21 -2.02 -0.28
CA TYR A 27 -8.23 -2.45 1.11
C TYR A 27 -9.06 -1.50 1.96
N ALA A 28 -9.49 -1.97 3.14
CA ALA A 28 -10.22 -1.17 4.11
C ALA A 28 -9.39 -0.96 5.37
N GLU A 29 -9.72 0.09 6.13
CA GLU A 29 -9.21 0.26 7.48
C GLU A 29 -9.54 -0.97 8.31
N LYS A 30 -8.51 -1.51 8.98
CA LYS A 30 -8.66 -2.68 9.82
C LYS A 30 -9.44 -2.30 11.08
N PRO A 31 -10.48 -3.07 11.47
CA PRO A 31 -11.18 -2.81 12.72
C PRO A 31 -10.25 -2.98 13.92
N ALA A 32 -10.63 -2.36 15.03
CA ALA A 32 -9.94 -2.53 16.30
C ALA A 32 -9.92 -4.01 16.73
N PRO A 33 -8.94 -4.42 17.56
CA PRO A 33 -8.88 -5.79 18.06
C PRO A 33 -10.18 -6.24 18.75
N PRO A 34 -10.50 -7.55 18.72
CA PRO A 34 -11.71 -8.07 19.32
C PRO A 34 -11.85 -7.66 20.80
N GLY A 35 -13.05 -7.20 21.17
CA GLY A 35 -13.34 -6.70 22.52
C GLY A 35 -13.32 -5.17 22.65
N PHE A 36 -12.94 -4.45 21.59
CA PHE A 36 -12.89 -2.99 21.57
C PHE A 36 -13.74 -2.44 20.41
N GLY A 37 -14.41 -1.31 20.63
CA GLY A 37 -15.24 -0.64 19.62
C GLY A 37 -14.45 0.28 18.68
N SER A 38 -13.22 0.66 19.05
CA SER A 38 -12.35 1.52 18.25
C SER A 38 -10.87 1.35 18.62
N TRP A 39 -9.97 1.81 17.74
CA TRP A 39 -8.54 1.85 18.04
C TRP A 39 -8.23 2.77 19.21
N ALA A 40 -8.90 3.92 19.31
CA ALA A 40 -8.81 4.83 20.46
C ALA A 40 -9.12 4.13 21.80
N GLU A 41 -10.17 3.32 21.83
CA GLU A 41 -10.53 2.53 23.03
C GLU A 41 -9.44 1.49 23.36
N TRP A 42 -8.91 0.82 22.34
CA TRP A 42 -7.82 -0.15 22.50
C TRP A 42 -6.55 0.52 23.03
N PHE A 43 -6.16 1.67 22.47
CA PHE A 43 -4.99 2.44 22.90
C PHE A 43 -5.14 2.93 24.33
N ALA A 44 -6.30 3.50 24.68
CA ALA A 44 -6.59 3.95 26.05
C ALA A 44 -6.52 2.80 27.06
N HIS A 45 -7.04 1.61 26.70
CA HIS A 45 -6.97 0.43 27.57
C HIS A 45 -5.54 -0.04 27.83
N HIS A 46 -4.65 0.11 26.84
CA HIS A 46 -3.24 -0.27 26.94
C HIS A 46 -2.34 0.89 27.39
N GLU A 47 -2.93 1.99 27.86
CA GLU A 47 -2.21 3.16 28.39
C GLU A 47 -1.23 3.80 27.39
N VAL A 48 -1.54 3.71 26.09
CA VAL A 48 -0.76 4.39 25.04
C VAL A 48 -1.01 5.91 25.14
N PRO A 49 0.04 6.75 25.21
CA PRO A 49 -0.10 8.21 25.22
C PRO A 49 -0.91 8.72 24.03
N GLU A 50 -1.81 9.70 24.24
CA GLU A 50 -2.69 10.21 23.17
C GLU A 50 -1.92 10.82 21.99
N ASP A 51 -0.72 11.35 22.22
CA ASP A 51 0.16 11.87 21.18
C ASP A 51 0.83 10.80 20.32
N GLU A 52 0.74 9.52 20.71
CA GLU A 52 1.19 8.35 19.94
C GLU A 52 0.04 7.64 19.21
N TRP A 53 -1.21 8.10 19.35
CA TRP A 53 -2.37 7.43 18.71
C TRP A 53 -2.37 7.53 17.18
N ASP A 54 -1.58 8.45 16.62
CA ASP A 54 -1.37 8.60 15.17
C ASP A 54 -0.09 7.88 14.66
N ASP A 55 0.63 7.16 15.53
CA ASP A 55 1.87 6.48 15.18
C ASP A 55 1.65 5.21 14.34
N GLY A 56 0.40 4.79 14.14
CA GLY A 56 0.06 3.62 13.35
C GLY A 56 -1.24 3.75 12.56
N ALA A 57 -1.26 3.13 11.37
CA ALA A 57 -2.48 2.90 10.60
C ALA A 57 -2.47 1.48 10.03
N TYR A 58 -3.63 0.85 9.94
CA TYR A 58 -3.74 -0.59 9.65
C TYR A 58 -4.80 -0.85 8.60
N LEU A 59 -4.47 -1.67 7.60
CA LEU A 59 -5.38 -2.08 6.54
C LEU A 59 -5.52 -3.60 6.49
N SER A 60 -6.68 -4.06 6.06
CA SER A 60 -6.95 -5.46 5.77
C SER A 60 -7.69 -5.60 4.44
N ASP A 61 -7.45 -6.70 3.74
CA ASP A 61 -8.27 -7.11 2.61
C ASP A 61 -9.71 -7.42 3.10
N PRO A 62 -10.75 -6.73 2.60
CA PRO A 62 -12.14 -6.98 2.98
C PRO A 62 -12.58 -8.43 2.75
N ASP A 63 -12.01 -9.11 1.76
CA ASP A 63 -12.31 -10.51 1.44
C ASP A 63 -11.42 -11.50 2.22
N GLY A 64 -10.42 -11.00 2.96
CA GLY A 64 -9.49 -11.78 3.76
C GLY A 64 -8.57 -12.70 2.96
N ALA A 65 -8.39 -12.43 1.65
CA ALA A 65 -7.52 -13.21 0.77
C ALA A 65 -6.07 -12.72 0.83
N GLY A 66 -5.86 -11.42 0.99
CA GLY A 66 -4.56 -10.77 1.12
C GLY A 66 -4.02 -10.70 2.55
N PRO A 67 -2.74 -10.35 2.71
CA PRO A 67 -2.14 -10.06 4.01
C PRO A 67 -2.66 -8.72 4.57
N ASP A 68 -2.60 -8.56 5.89
CA ASP A 68 -2.79 -7.25 6.51
C ASP A 68 -1.58 -6.35 6.24
N LEU A 69 -1.81 -5.04 6.14
CA LEU A 69 -0.77 -4.02 6.07
C LEU A 69 -0.78 -3.14 7.31
N SER A 70 0.39 -2.80 7.82
CA SER A 70 0.58 -1.81 8.87
C SER A 70 1.50 -0.70 8.37
N PHE A 71 1.18 0.55 8.72
CA PHE A 71 2.00 1.72 8.47
C PHE A 71 2.43 2.27 9.82
N LEU A 72 3.73 2.29 10.10
CA LEU A 72 4.24 2.71 11.40
C LEU A 72 5.10 3.96 11.26
N LYS A 73 4.88 4.90 12.16
CA LYS A 73 5.62 6.16 12.19
C LYS A 73 7.04 5.91 12.69
N VAL A 74 8.03 6.36 11.93
CA VAL A 74 9.43 6.37 12.35
C VAL A 74 10.02 7.77 12.12
N PRO A 75 10.97 8.21 12.97
CA PRO A 75 11.58 9.52 12.82
C PRO A 75 12.58 9.59 11.64
N GLU A 76 13.09 8.45 11.17
CA GLU A 76 14.07 8.41 10.09
C GLU A 76 13.41 8.57 8.71
N PRO A 77 13.86 9.53 7.89
CA PRO A 77 13.42 9.60 6.50
C PRO A 77 14.00 8.44 5.69
N LYS A 78 13.32 8.10 4.59
CA LYS A 78 13.83 7.13 3.61
C LYS A 78 15.21 7.54 3.09
N ALA A 79 16.21 6.68 3.31
CA ALA A 79 17.60 6.98 2.93
C ALA A 79 18.03 6.30 1.62
N VAL A 80 17.51 5.10 1.33
CA VAL A 80 17.92 4.28 0.19
C VAL A 80 16.71 3.62 -0.46
N LYS A 81 16.90 3.01 -1.62
CA LYS A 81 15.88 2.21 -2.29
C LYS A 81 15.37 1.08 -1.38
N ASN A 82 14.07 0.81 -1.41
CA ASN A 82 13.49 -0.33 -0.70
C ASN A 82 14.11 -1.65 -1.17
N ARG A 83 14.49 -2.50 -0.21
CA ARG A 83 15.01 -3.86 -0.49
C ARG A 83 13.91 -4.92 -0.61
N LEU A 84 12.67 -4.46 -0.54
CA LEU A 84 11.44 -5.19 -0.83
C LEU A 84 10.74 -4.47 -1.99
N HIS A 85 10.08 -5.22 -2.85
CA HIS A 85 9.36 -4.69 -4.00
C HIS A 85 7.93 -5.20 -3.98
N LEU A 86 6.97 -4.26 -4.00
CA LEU A 86 5.55 -4.54 -4.11
C LEU A 86 5.08 -4.39 -5.56
N ASP A 87 4.44 -5.43 -6.08
CA ASP A 87 3.83 -5.44 -7.40
C ASP A 87 2.29 -5.44 -7.26
N VAL A 88 1.65 -4.35 -7.67
CA VAL A 88 0.19 -4.21 -7.71
C VAL A 88 -0.30 -4.65 -9.09
N ARG A 89 -1.05 -5.76 -9.10
CA ARG A 89 -1.44 -6.48 -10.33
C ARG A 89 -2.72 -5.96 -10.97
N VAL A 90 -2.73 -4.67 -11.31
CA VAL A 90 -3.88 -4.00 -11.96
C VAL A 90 -4.16 -4.52 -13.37
N GLY A 91 -3.16 -5.13 -14.00
CA GLY A 91 -3.23 -5.64 -15.35
C GLY A 91 -4.03 -6.94 -15.54
N GLY A 92 -4.35 -7.65 -14.45
CA GLY A 92 -5.01 -8.96 -14.52
C GLY A 92 -4.08 -10.09 -15.00
N GLY A 93 -2.78 -9.99 -14.74
CA GLY A 93 -1.82 -11.06 -15.02
C GLY A 93 -1.30 -11.11 -16.47
N ARG A 94 -0.33 -11.99 -16.70
CA ARG A 94 0.37 -12.13 -18.00
C ARG A 94 -0.45 -12.88 -19.05
N GLU A 95 -1.43 -13.63 -18.59
CA GLU A 95 -2.45 -14.31 -19.39
C GLU A 95 -3.45 -13.34 -20.04
N THR A 96 -3.61 -12.14 -19.47
CA THR A 96 -4.45 -11.10 -20.05
C THR A 96 -3.76 -10.48 -21.28
N PRO A 97 -4.45 -10.36 -22.44
CA PRO A 97 -3.89 -9.72 -23.63
C PRO A 97 -3.36 -8.32 -23.35
N TRP A 98 -2.25 -7.95 -23.98
CA TRP A 98 -1.58 -6.67 -23.71
C TRP A 98 -2.48 -5.47 -23.98
N GLU A 99 -3.30 -5.56 -25.01
CA GLU A 99 -4.26 -4.55 -25.45
C GLU A 99 -5.34 -4.28 -24.40
N VAL A 100 -5.56 -5.21 -23.47
CA VAL A 100 -6.46 -5.05 -22.31
C VAL A 100 -5.65 -4.68 -21.06
N ARG A 101 -4.50 -5.31 -20.86
CA ARG A 101 -3.64 -5.12 -19.69
C ARG A 101 -3.09 -3.70 -19.60
N TRP A 102 -2.51 -3.20 -20.69
CA TRP A 102 -1.81 -1.92 -20.69
C TRP A 102 -2.73 -0.72 -20.39
N PRO A 103 -3.93 -0.60 -21.00
CA PRO A 103 -4.87 0.46 -20.63
C PRO A 103 -5.23 0.46 -19.14
N ARG A 104 -5.37 -0.71 -18.50
CA ARG A 104 -5.63 -0.81 -17.05
C ARG A 104 -4.46 -0.32 -16.20
N VAL A 105 -3.23 -0.61 -16.64
CA VAL A 105 -2.01 -0.08 -15.99
C VAL A 105 -2.00 1.45 -16.11
N VAL A 106 -2.26 2.00 -17.30
CA VAL A 106 -2.31 3.45 -17.52
C VAL A 106 -3.39 4.13 -16.66
N GLU A 107 -4.60 3.58 -16.62
CA GLU A 107 -5.69 4.09 -15.77
C GLU A 107 -5.30 4.09 -14.29
N ALA A 108 -4.64 3.02 -13.83
CA ALA A 108 -4.14 2.94 -12.46
C ALA A 108 -3.02 3.96 -12.18
N VAL A 109 -2.11 4.19 -13.14
CA VAL A 109 -1.08 5.24 -13.03
C VAL A 109 -1.73 6.61 -12.84
N GLU A 110 -2.72 6.96 -13.67
CA GLU A 110 -3.43 8.24 -13.58
C GLU A 110 -4.14 8.40 -12.22
N ARG A 111 -4.89 7.37 -11.80
CA ARG A 111 -5.60 7.37 -10.52
C ARG A 111 -4.65 7.52 -9.33
N LEU A 112 -3.54 6.80 -9.31
CA LEU A 112 -2.60 6.84 -8.19
C LEU A 112 -1.74 8.11 -8.19
N THR A 113 -1.44 8.66 -9.36
CA THR A 113 -0.78 9.98 -9.46
C THR A 113 -1.68 11.07 -8.89
N ALA A 114 -2.99 11.04 -9.17
CA ALA A 114 -3.95 11.96 -8.56
C ALA A 114 -4.04 11.82 -7.03
N ALA A 115 -3.67 10.66 -6.49
CA ALA A 115 -3.60 10.38 -5.05
C ALA A 115 -2.22 10.68 -4.42
N GLY A 116 -1.29 11.28 -5.17
CA GLY A 116 0.01 11.72 -4.66
C GLY A 116 1.19 10.79 -4.97
N ALA A 117 1.00 9.69 -5.70
CA ALA A 117 2.12 8.91 -6.20
C ALA A 117 2.89 9.65 -7.31
N THR A 118 4.14 9.25 -7.51
CA THR A 118 4.98 9.74 -8.60
C THR A 118 5.39 8.62 -9.55
N VAL A 119 5.41 8.91 -10.85
CA VAL A 119 5.97 7.97 -11.84
C VAL A 119 7.49 8.06 -11.76
N VAL A 120 8.15 6.94 -11.45
CA VAL A 120 9.62 6.86 -11.41
C VAL A 120 10.16 6.54 -12.79
N ARG A 121 9.62 5.49 -13.45
CA ARG A 121 9.96 5.10 -14.82
C ARG A 121 8.97 4.09 -15.38
N GLU A 122 8.82 4.10 -16.69
CA GLU A 122 8.16 3.04 -17.45
C GLU A 122 9.19 2.01 -17.90
N GLU A 123 8.84 0.73 -17.79
CA GLU A 123 9.70 -0.39 -18.17
C GLU A 123 9.07 -1.13 -19.34
N GLY A 124 9.91 -1.50 -20.32
CA GLY A 124 9.50 -2.16 -21.55
C GLY A 124 9.88 -3.64 -21.60
N LEU A 125 9.08 -4.44 -22.29
CA LEU A 125 9.37 -5.84 -22.58
C LEU A 125 9.02 -6.15 -24.03
N ARG A 126 9.97 -6.68 -24.80
CA ARG A 126 9.80 -7.06 -26.22
C ARG A 126 9.31 -5.90 -27.10
N GLY A 127 9.85 -4.70 -26.86
CA GLY A 127 9.57 -3.51 -27.70
C GLY A 127 8.23 -2.83 -27.42
N ARG A 128 7.54 -3.17 -26.32
CA ARG A 128 6.32 -2.51 -25.86
C ARG A 128 6.38 -2.18 -24.37
N PRO A 129 5.62 -1.19 -23.88
CA PRO A 129 5.47 -0.94 -22.45
C PRO A 129 4.93 -2.15 -21.71
N ASP A 130 5.43 -2.39 -20.50
CA ASP A 130 5.12 -3.59 -19.73
C ASP A 130 4.60 -3.33 -18.32
N HIS A 131 5.29 -2.47 -17.58
CA HIS A 131 4.90 -2.06 -16.22
C HIS A 131 5.45 -0.67 -15.93
N VAL A 132 4.90 -0.02 -14.90
CA VAL A 132 5.35 1.30 -14.46
C VAL A 132 5.83 1.18 -13.02
N VAL A 133 7.07 1.61 -12.78
CA VAL A 133 7.58 1.79 -11.43
C VAL A 133 7.11 3.16 -10.94
N MET A 134 6.40 3.16 -9.83
CA MET A 134 5.92 4.35 -9.15
C MET A 134 6.52 4.43 -7.75
N ALA A 135 6.43 5.60 -7.13
CA ALA A 135 6.68 5.78 -5.72
C ALA A 135 5.43 6.36 -5.06
N ASP A 136 5.09 5.86 -3.88
CA ASP A 136 3.97 6.38 -3.09
C ASP A 136 4.27 7.80 -2.56
N PRO A 137 3.33 8.47 -1.85
CA PRO A 137 3.53 9.85 -1.37
C PRO A 137 4.78 10.07 -0.52
N GLU A 138 5.36 9.03 0.06
CA GLU A 138 6.59 9.09 0.86
C GLU A 138 7.83 8.56 0.14
N GLY A 139 7.70 8.23 -1.14
CA GLY A 139 8.82 7.81 -1.98
C GLY A 139 9.11 6.31 -1.93
N ASN A 140 8.24 5.47 -1.34
CA ASN A 140 8.41 4.03 -1.35
C ASN A 140 8.07 3.45 -2.72
N GLU A 141 8.99 2.70 -3.31
CA GLU A 141 8.84 2.20 -4.67
C GLU A 141 7.92 0.96 -4.76
N PHE A 142 7.01 0.97 -5.73
CA PHE A 142 6.16 -0.16 -6.11
C PHE A 142 5.97 -0.21 -7.64
N CYS A 143 5.51 -1.34 -8.17
CA CYS A 143 5.19 -1.47 -9.60
C CYS A 143 3.71 -1.69 -9.84
N LEU A 144 3.20 -1.11 -10.92
CA LEU A 144 1.92 -1.47 -11.52
C LEU A 144 2.15 -2.45 -12.68
N VAL A 145 1.63 -3.67 -12.56
CA VAL A 145 1.90 -4.80 -13.48
C VAL A 145 0.65 -5.42 -14.10
#